data_AF-A0A835SQC5-F1
#
_entry.id   AF-A0A835SQC5-F1
#
_cell.length_a   1.000
_cell.length_b   1.000
_cell.length_c   1.000
_cell.angle_alpha   90.00
_cell.angle_beta   90.00
_cell.angle_gamma   90.00
#
_symmetry.space_group_name_H-M   'P 1'
#
loop_
_entity.id
_entity.type
_entity.pdbx_description
1 polymer ?
#
loop_
_entity_poly.entity_id
_entity_poly.type
_entity_poly.pdbx_seq_one_letter_code
_entity_poly.pdbx_strand_id
1 'polypeptide(L)'
;MEAEDALIQEVPAEEVVVESAPTNGVNTPIEPDLASGTFIKVSAKGNVKAVAGKIAHSAREGEVPAALCIGPECINVAIKAIAIARTYLQQDTIDLSFQPAFRDADRSKKSLALYIAKGKARAPISTVDDVEMPIGSQSKPQVVAGALAARIREEKSVCLTAIGIDAVSNAVLAIGNARLYLEQDRKDIRAMPSFVQVHKNGRDLNAVRFALVVENI
;
A
#
# COMPACT_ATOMS: atom_id res chain seq x y z
N MET A 1 -57.06 52.94 16.99
CA MET A 1 -57.57 51.77 16.26
C MET A 1 -57.70 52.22 14.82
N GLU A 2 -56.60 52.12 14.09
CA GLU A 2 -56.53 52.24 12.64
C GLU A 2 -55.17 51.64 12.26
N ALA A 3 -55.21 50.69 11.34
CA ALA A 3 -54.10 49.92 10.85
C ALA A 3 -53.53 50.63 9.61
N GLU A 4 -52.21 50.78 9.54
CA GLU A 4 -51.52 51.04 8.29
C GLU A 4 -50.61 49.85 7.98
N ASP A 5 -51.06 49.05 7.02
CA ASP A 5 -50.29 48.04 6.31
C ASP A 5 -49.16 48.71 5.53
N ALA A 6 -47.92 48.52 5.97
CA ALA A 6 -46.75 48.89 5.19
C ALA A 6 -46.43 47.76 4.20
N LEU A 7 -46.60 48.07 2.91
CA LEU A 7 -46.13 47.31 1.74
C LEU A 7 -44.66 46.87 1.92
N ILE A 8 -44.42 45.57 1.85
CA ILE A 8 -43.08 45.00 1.66
C ILE A 8 -42.74 45.15 0.16
N GLN A 9 -41.80 46.04 -0.17
CA GLN A 9 -41.14 46.06 -1.48
C GLN A 9 -40.11 44.93 -1.54
N GLU A 10 -40.33 43.95 -2.41
CA GLU A 10 -39.29 43.00 -2.82
C GLU A 10 -38.19 43.73 -3.61
N VAL A 11 -36.96 43.61 -3.14
CA VAL A 11 -35.75 44.12 -3.81
C VAL A 11 -35.19 42.97 -4.67
N PRO A 12 -34.86 43.19 -5.96
CA PRO A 12 -34.41 42.10 -6.84
C PRO A 12 -33.01 41.60 -6.43
N ALA A 13 -32.81 40.29 -6.53
CA ALA A 13 -31.53 39.64 -6.27
C ALA A 13 -30.49 40.08 -7.30
N GLU A 14 -29.44 40.77 -6.85
CA GLU A 14 -28.24 41.07 -7.64
C GLU A 14 -27.47 39.76 -7.92
N GLU A 15 -27.27 39.50 -9.20
CA GLU A 15 -26.52 38.35 -9.71
C GLU A 15 -25.02 38.60 -9.46
N VAL A 16 -24.45 37.92 -8.47
CA VAL A 16 -23.01 37.99 -8.17
C VAL A 16 -22.25 37.22 -9.24
N VAL A 17 -21.71 37.96 -10.22
CA VAL A 17 -20.73 37.45 -11.19
C VAL A 17 -19.42 37.18 -10.43
N VAL A 18 -19.16 35.90 -10.13
CA VAL A 18 -17.86 35.48 -9.58
C VAL A 18 -16.87 35.39 -10.73
N GLU A 19 -16.01 36.39 -10.81
CA GLU A 19 -14.88 36.47 -11.73
C GLU A 19 -13.92 35.29 -11.48
N SER A 20 -13.63 34.51 -12.53
CA SER A 20 -12.77 33.33 -12.43
C SER A 20 -11.30 33.73 -12.26
N ALA A 21 -10.75 33.48 -11.09
CA ALA A 21 -9.32 33.61 -10.82
C ALA A 21 -8.48 32.65 -11.71
N PRO A 22 -7.26 33.05 -12.11
CA PRO A 22 -6.39 32.24 -12.97
C PRO A 22 -6.02 30.92 -12.27
N THR A 23 -6.11 29.83 -13.03
CA THR A 23 -5.79 28.46 -12.60
C THR A 23 -4.30 28.32 -12.29
N ASN A 24 -3.92 28.61 -11.05
CA ASN A 24 -2.62 28.21 -10.54
C ASN A 24 -2.57 26.69 -10.43
N GLY A 25 -1.51 26.12 -11.02
CA GLY A 25 -1.38 24.71 -11.37
C GLY A 25 -1.81 23.75 -10.26
N VAL A 26 -2.71 22.85 -10.65
CA VAL A 26 -2.97 21.61 -9.93
C VAL A 26 -1.63 20.92 -9.74
N ASN A 27 -1.18 20.85 -8.49
CA ASN A 27 0.00 20.06 -8.12
C ASN A 27 -0.42 18.60 -8.22
N THR A 28 -0.43 18.08 -9.45
CA THR A 28 -0.63 16.67 -9.74
C THR A 28 0.45 15.92 -8.99
N PRO A 29 0.13 14.93 -8.15
CA PRO A 29 1.14 14.03 -7.62
C PRO A 29 1.96 13.54 -8.81
N ILE A 30 3.28 13.79 -8.76
CA ILE A 30 4.21 13.33 -9.78
C ILE A 30 4.03 11.81 -9.82
N GLU A 31 3.37 11.31 -10.87
CA GLU A 31 3.36 9.89 -11.15
C GLU A 31 4.83 9.50 -11.31
N PRO A 32 5.40 8.63 -10.46
CA PRO A 32 6.74 8.13 -10.71
C PRO A 32 6.64 7.26 -11.96
N ASP A 33 7.02 7.87 -13.09
CA ASP A 33 7.23 7.31 -14.43
C ASP A 33 6.61 5.91 -14.63
N LEU A 34 5.28 5.86 -14.75
CA LEU A 34 4.57 4.65 -15.15
C LEU A 34 4.72 4.38 -16.66
N ALA A 35 5.40 5.26 -17.40
CA ALA A 35 5.50 5.21 -18.85
C ALA A 35 6.65 4.31 -19.35
N SER A 36 7.67 4.05 -18.53
CA SER A 36 8.83 3.23 -18.92
C SER A 36 8.83 1.79 -18.36
N GLY A 37 8.07 1.51 -17.28
CA GLY A 37 8.08 0.21 -16.59
C GLY A 37 7.05 -0.80 -17.09
N THR A 38 7.43 -2.09 -17.17
CA THR A 38 6.48 -3.18 -17.42
C THR A 38 5.57 -3.37 -16.20
N PHE A 39 4.26 -3.53 -16.40
CA PHE A 39 3.30 -3.76 -15.30
C PHE A 39 2.37 -4.95 -15.57
N ILE A 40 1.90 -5.57 -14.48
CA ILE A 40 0.83 -6.57 -14.50
C ILE A 40 -0.40 -6.03 -13.79
N LYS A 41 -1.55 -6.07 -14.46
CA LYS A 41 -2.85 -5.75 -13.83
C LYS A 41 -3.33 -6.97 -13.07
N VAL A 42 -3.55 -6.82 -11.77
CA VAL A 42 -4.03 -7.90 -10.90
C VAL A 42 -5.54 -7.75 -10.71
N SER A 43 -6.28 -8.83 -10.97
CA SER A 43 -7.73 -8.86 -10.75
C SER A 43 -8.10 -9.56 -9.45
N ALA A 44 -9.21 -9.15 -8.84
CA ALA A 44 -9.72 -9.70 -7.58
C ALA A 44 -9.97 -11.22 -7.63
N LYS A 45 -10.34 -11.74 -8.80
CA LYS A 45 -10.57 -13.16 -9.07
C LYS A 45 -9.42 -13.82 -9.85
N GLY A 46 -8.27 -13.14 -9.93
CA GLY A 46 -7.12 -13.60 -10.68
C GLY A 46 -6.55 -14.89 -10.10
N ASN A 47 -6.04 -15.75 -10.98
CA ASN A 47 -5.33 -16.95 -10.53
C ASN A 47 -3.99 -16.54 -9.91
N VAL A 48 -3.92 -16.62 -8.57
CA VAL A 48 -2.74 -16.25 -7.78
C VAL A 48 -1.47 -16.96 -8.27
N LYS A 49 -1.54 -18.26 -8.61
CA LYS A 49 -0.38 -19.02 -9.08
C LYS A 49 0.09 -18.58 -10.46
N ALA A 50 -0.84 -18.18 -11.34
CA ALA A 50 -0.49 -17.64 -12.65
C ALA A 50 0.21 -16.28 -12.54
N VAL A 51 -0.28 -15.39 -11.65
CA VAL A 51 0.38 -14.11 -11.35
C VAL A 51 1.77 -14.36 -10.76
N ALA A 52 1.89 -15.29 -9.81
CA ALA A 52 3.18 -15.67 -9.22
C ALA A 52 4.17 -16.22 -10.27
N GLY A 53 3.70 -17.07 -11.18
CA GLY A 53 4.51 -17.62 -12.27
C GLY A 53 5.06 -16.53 -13.20
N LYS A 54 4.23 -15.53 -13.56
CA LYS A 54 4.66 -14.38 -14.36
C LYS A 54 5.73 -13.55 -13.64
N ILE A 55 5.52 -13.26 -12.35
CA ILE A 55 6.49 -12.54 -11.52
C ILE A 55 7.82 -13.31 -11.46
N ALA A 56 7.76 -14.62 -11.18
CA ALA A 56 8.95 -15.45 -11.07
C ALA A 56 9.71 -15.58 -12.39
N HIS A 57 9.01 -15.78 -13.50
CA HIS A 57 9.63 -15.81 -14.83
C HIS A 57 10.33 -14.48 -15.15
N SER A 58 9.65 -13.35 -14.92
CA SER A 58 10.24 -12.02 -15.16
C SER A 58 11.47 -11.76 -14.27
N ALA A 59 11.44 -12.21 -13.00
CA ALA A 59 12.57 -12.06 -12.10
C ALA A 59 13.84 -12.82 -12.54
N ARG A 60 13.67 -13.96 -13.24
CA ARG A 60 14.77 -14.73 -13.82
C ARG A 60 15.34 -14.05 -15.06
N GLU A 61 14.48 -13.59 -15.96
CA GLU A 61 14.89 -13.06 -17.27
C GLU A 61 15.35 -11.58 -17.22
N GLY A 62 14.85 -10.79 -16.27
CA GLY A 62 15.10 -9.35 -16.28
C GLY A 62 14.46 -8.59 -15.13
N GLU A 63 13.81 -7.47 -15.47
CA GLU A 63 13.10 -6.64 -14.50
C GLU A 63 11.76 -7.25 -14.11
N VAL A 64 11.38 -7.07 -12.84
CA VAL A 64 10.13 -7.59 -12.31
C VAL A 64 9.04 -6.53 -12.55
N PRO A 65 7.91 -6.88 -13.19
CA PRO A 65 6.87 -5.90 -13.45
C PRO A 65 6.20 -5.44 -12.15
N ALA A 66 5.81 -4.16 -12.10
CA ALA A 66 4.98 -3.66 -11.01
C ALA A 66 3.58 -4.29 -11.06
N ALA A 67 2.99 -4.59 -9.90
CA ALA A 67 1.63 -5.10 -9.82
C ALA A 67 0.63 -3.96 -9.55
N LEU A 68 -0.28 -3.73 -10.49
CA LEU A 68 -1.34 -2.72 -10.36
C LEU A 68 -2.57 -3.35 -9.72
N CYS A 69 -3.00 -2.76 -8.60
CA CYS A 69 -4.09 -3.26 -7.79
C CYS A 69 -5.11 -2.15 -7.51
N ILE A 70 -6.40 -2.48 -7.57
CA ILE A 70 -7.49 -1.60 -7.12
C ILE A 70 -8.36 -2.41 -6.16
N GLY A 71 -8.44 -1.96 -4.91
CA GLY A 71 -9.26 -2.59 -3.87
C GLY A 71 -8.59 -3.75 -3.12
N PRO A 72 -9.16 -4.16 -1.97
CA PRO A 72 -8.56 -5.12 -1.03
C PRO A 72 -8.27 -6.50 -1.65
N GLU A 73 -9.19 -7.01 -2.47
CA GLU A 73 -9.11 -8.35 -3.06
C GLU A 73 -7.95 -8.44 -4.05
N CYS A 74 -7.78 -7.42 -4.91
CA CYS A 74 -6.66 -7.32 -5.85
C CYS A 74 -5.33 -7.25 -5.11
N ILE A 75 -5.25 -6.42 -4.06
CA ILE A 75 -4.06 -6.32 -3.19
C ILE A 75 -3.74 -7.68 -2.59
N ASN A 76 -4.72 -8.37 -2.02
CA ASN A 76 -4.52 -9.69 -1.43
C ASN A 76 -4.06 -10.75 -2.44
N VAL A 77 -4.60 -10.76 -3.66
CA VAL A 77 -4.13 -11.64 -4.75
C VAL A 77 -2.67 -11.30 -5.09
N ALA A 78 -2.33 -10.02 -5.23
CA ALA A 78 -0.96 -9.61 -5.57
C ALA A 78 0.05 -9.98 -4.49
N ILE A 79 -0.26 -9.71 -3.21
CA ILE A 79 0.62 -10.06 -2.09
C ILE A 79 0.84 -11.57 -1.99
N LYS A 80 -0.23 -12.37 -2.12
CA LYS A 80 -0.09 -13.84 -2.15
C LYS A 80 0.73 -14.30 -3.35
N ALA A 81 0.55 -13.68 -4.52
CA ALA A 81 1.32 -14.01 -5.71
C ALA A 81 2.81 -13.69 -5.53
N ILE A 82 3.15 -12.54 -4.93
CA ILE A 82 4.54 -12.19 -4.59
C ILE A 82 5.12 -13.21 -3.60
N ALA A 83 4.38 -13.55 -2.54
CA ALA A 83 4.84 -14.54 -1.55
C ALA A 83 5.09 -15.93 -2.17
N ILE A 84 4.21 -16.40 -3.08
CA ILE A 84 4.41 -17.65 -3.81
C ILE A 84 5.60 -17.54 -4.78
N ALA A 85 5.74 -16.41 -5.49
CA ALA A 85 6.85 -16.19 -6.39
C ALA A 85 8.20 -16.22 -5.66
N ARG A 86 8.27 -15.70 -4.42
CA ARG A 86 9.45 -15.85 -3.55
C ARG A 86 9.79 -17.32 -3.33
N THR A 87 8.81 -18.17 -3.06
CA THR A 87 9.02 -19.63 -2.93
C THR A 87 9.52 -20.25 -4.23
N TYR A 88 8.95 -19.88 -5.38
CA TYR A 88 9.41 -20.39 -6.69
C TYR A 88 10.86 -20.02 -7.01
N LEU A 89 11.37 -18.92 -6.45
CA LEU A 89 12.69 -18.36 -6.74
C LEU A 89 13.77 -18.77 -5.73
N GLN A 90 13.42 -19.55 -4.70
CA GLN A 90 14.35 -19.98 -3.65
C GLN A 90 15.57 -20.72 -4.22
N GLN A 91 15.35 -21.63 -5.17
CA GLN A 91 16.43 -22.40 -5.81
C GLN A 91 17.31 -21.53 -6.71
N ASP A 92 16.77 -20.43 -7.23
CA ASP A 92 17.49 -19.46 -8.05
C ASP A 92 18.33 -18.48 -7.20
N THR A 93 18.28 -18.58 -5.86
CA THR A 93 18.92 -17.62 -4.93
C THR A 93 18.44 -16.18 -5.16
N ILE A 94 17.20 -16.02 -5.63
CA ILE A 94 16.55 -14.73 -5.83
C ILE A 94 15.48 -14.57 -4.75
N ASP A 95 15.42 -13.40 -4.12
CA ASP A 95 14.32 -13.03 -3.25
C ASP A 95 13.59 -11.79 -3.78
N LEU A 96 12.32 -11.68 -3.45
CA LEU A 96 11.46 -10.58 -3.88
C LEU A 96 10.98 -9.78 -2.68
N SER A 97 10.88 -8.49 -2.94
CA SER A 97 10.38 -7.50 -2.00
C SER A 97 9.59 -6.45 -2.77
N PHE A 98 8.68 -5.75 -2.13
CA PHE A 98 7.83 -4.77 -2.82
C PHE A 98 7.71 -3.45 -2.05
N GLN A 99 7.38 -2.40 -2.80
CA GLN A 99 7.12 -1.07 -2.30
C GLN A 99 5.74 -0.60 -2.80
N PRO A 100 4.77 -0.36 -1.91
CA PRO A 100 3.47 0.16 -2.32
C PRO A 100 3.53 1.66 -2.57
N ALA A 101 2.98 2.12 -3.70
CA ALA A 101 2.79 3.52 -4.03
C ALA A 101 1.33 3.78 -4.40
N PHE A 102 0.78 4.89 -3.91
CA PHE A 102 -0.57 5.33 -4.26
C PHE A 102 -0.59 5.90 -5.67
N ARG A 103 -1.60 5.51 -6.46
CA ARG A 103 -1.74 5.96 -7.86
C ARG A 103 -2.78 7.07 -8.04
N ASP A 104 -3.64 7.26 -7.06
CA ASP A 104 -4.71 8.26 -7.09
C ASP A 104 -4.57 9.19 -5.88
N ALA A 105 -4.87 10.47 -6.07
CA ALA A 105 -4.99 11.43 -4.97
C ALA A 105 -6.11 11.02 -4.00
N ASP A 106 -7.19 10.45 -4.54
CA ASP A 106 -8.25 9.83 -3.76
C ASP A 106 -7.81 8.45 -3.24
N ARG A 107 -7.34 8.44 -1.99
CA ARG A 107 -6.88 7.23 -1.30
C ARG A 107 -8.02 6.28 -0.91
N SER A 108 -9.29 6.65 -1.07
CA SER A 108 -10.45 5.81 -0.73
C SER A 108 -10.57 4.59 -1.64
N LYS A 109 -10.18 4.73 -2.92
CA LYS A 109 -10.23 3.66 -3.93
C LYS A 109 -9.20 2.55 -3.72
N LYS A 110 -8.23 2.75 -2.80
CA LYS A 110 -7.13 1.82 -2.52
C LYS A 110 -6.41 1.38 -3.82
N SER A 111 -6.14 2.36 -4.68
CA SER A 111 -5.44 2.19 -5.96
C SER A 111 -3.92 2.26 -5.72
N LEU A 112 -3.25 1.14 -5.95
CA LEU A 112 -1.83 0.96 -5.65
C LEU A 112 -1.05 0.40 -6.85
N ALA A 113 0.18 0.89 -7.02
CA ALA A 113 1.24 0.19 -7.71
C ALA A 113 2.12 -0.49 -6.65
N LEU A 114 2.34 -1.80 -6.78
CA LEU A 114 3.32 -2.52 -5.98
C LEU A 114 4.58 -2.68 -6.83
N TYR A 115 5.59 -1.85 -6.58
CA TYR A 115 6.89 -1.94 -7.26
C TYR A 115 7.66 -3.12 -6.67
N ILE A 116 7.89 -4.16 -7.47
CA ILE A 116 8.58 -5.37 -7.03
C ILE A 116 10.04 -5.27 -7.41
N ALA A 117 10.94 -5.50 -6.45
CA ALA A 117 12.37 -5.57 -6.67
C ALA A 117 12.89 -6.97 -6.35
N LYS A 118 13.86 -7.42 -7.16
CA LYS A 118 14.62 -8.63 -6.88
C LYS A 118 15.89 -8.28 -6.12
N GLY A 119 16.21 -9.09 -5.11
CA GLY A 119 17.46 -9.05 -4.38
C GLY A 119 18.09 -10.44 -4.34
N LYS A 120 19.31 -10.54 -3.81
CA LYS A 120 19.91 -11.83 -3.50
C LYS A 120 19.13 -12.47 -2.35
N ALA A 121 18.89 -13.78 -2.44
CA ALA A 121 18.33 -14.52 -1.32
C ALA A 121 19.22 -14.32 -0.09
N ARG A 122 18.68 -13.67 0.93
CA ARG A 122 19.34 -13.56 2.23
C ARG A 122 19.25 -14.94 2.90
N ALA A 123 20.24 -15.26 3.75
CA ALA A 123 20.11 -16.37 4.69
C ALA A 123 18.74 -16.28 5.40
N PRO A 124 18.11 -17.40 5.79
CA PRO A 124 16.80 -17.38 6.44
C PRO A 124 16.82 -16.31 7.52
N ILE A 125 15.87 -15.36 7.45
CA ILE A 125 15.76 -14.22 8.35
C ILE A 125 15.58 -14.79 9.76
N SER A 126 16.68 -15.08 10.43
CA SER A 126 16.79 -15.29 11.86
C SER A 126 17.17 -13.95 12.45
N THR A 127 16.29 -12.98 12.27
CA THR A 127 16.23 -11.80 13.11
C THR A 127 14.83 -11.85 13.69
N VAL A 128 14.74 -12.20 14.96
CA VAL A 128 13.51 -11.96 15.72
C VAL A 128 13.23 -10.46 15.55
N ASP A 129 12.16 -10.11 14.82
CA ASP A 129 11.79 -8.70 14.69
C ASP A 129 11.56 -8.16 16.11
N ASP A 130 12.16 -7.02 16.43
CA ASP A 130 12.01 -6.37 17.75
C ASP A 130 10.53 -6.08 18.04
N VAL A 131 9.76 -5.87 16.98
CA VAL A 131 8.34 -5.55 17.05
C VAL A 131 7.54 -6.35 16.01
N GLU A 132 6.62 -7.18 16.48
CA GLU A 132 5.52 -7.69 15.66
C GLU A 132 4.27 -6.81 15.85
N MET A 133 3.69 -6.34 14.75
CA MET A 133 2.46 -5.55 14.73
C MET A 133 1.32 -6.33 14.07
N PRO A 134 0.40 -6.94 14.85
CA PRO A 134 -0.77 -7.61 14.29
C PRO A 134 -1.78 -6.60 13.74
N ILE A 135 -2.19 -6.81 12.49
CA ILE A 135 -3.14 -5.96 11.76
C ILE A 135 -4.48 -6.67 11.63
N GLY A 136 -5.56 -5.96 11.97
CA GLY A 136 -6.93 -6.44 11.86
C GLY A 136 -7.69 -5.81 10.69
N SER A 137 -8.87 -6.36 10.40
CA SER A 137 -9.77 -5.81 9.38
C SER A 137 -10.26 -4.39 9.71
N GLN A 138 -10.35 -4.04 10.99
CA GLN A 138 -10.77 -2.71 11.48
C GLN A 138 -9.59 -1.76 11.74
N SER A 139 -8.35 -2.19 11.51
CA SER A 139 -7.17 -1.34 11.70
C SER A 139 -7.19 -0.17 10.71
N LYS A 140 -7.04 1.05 11.23
CA LYS A 140 -6.95 2.27 10.40
C LYS A 140 -5.53 2.39 9.83
N PRO A 141 -5.32 2.36 8.49
CA PRO A 141 -3.99 2.34 7.90
C PRO A 141 -3.08 3.49 8.34
N GLN A 142 -3.62 4.70 8.50
CA GLN A 142 -2.86 5.88 8.91
C GLN A 142 -2.36 5.78 10.36
N VAL A 143 -3.15 5.19 11.26
CA VAL A 143 -2.76 4.97 12.65
C VAL A 143 -1.64 3.94 12.73
N VAL A 144 -1.78 2.83 11.99
CA VAL A 144 -0.74 1.81 11.88
C VAL A 144 0.53 2.39 11.27
N ALA A 145 0.41 3.22 10.23
CA ALA A 145 1.54 3.87 9.57
C ALA A 145 2.31 4.81 10.50
N GLY A 146 1.60 5.60 11.31
CA GLY A 146 2.23 6.47 12.32
C GLY A 146 3.00 5.66 13.36
N ALA A 147 2.41 4.58 13.87
CA ALA A 147 3.09 3.68 14.80
C ALA A 147 4.31 3.00 14.15
N LEU A 148 4.18 2.53 12.91
CA LEU A 148 5.27 1.91 12.15
C LEU A 148 6.44 2.89 11.94
N ALA A 149 6.15 4.12 11.49
CA ALA A 149 7.16 5.16 11.29
C ALA A 149 7.87 5.52 12.60
N ALA A 150 7.15 5.61 13.72
CA ALA A 150 7.76 5.83 15.03
C ALA A 150 8.75 4.71 15.40
N ARG A 151 8.38 3.44 15.21
CA ARG A 151 9.28 2.30 15.49
C ARG A 151 10.51 2.29 14.58
N ILE A 152 10.37 2.69 13.31
CA ILE A 152 11.51 2.81 12.39
C ILE A 152 12.44 3.97 12.79
N ARG A 153 11.91 5.08 13.32
CA ARG A 153 12.74 6.18 13.87
C ARG A 153 13.46 5.76 15.15
N GLU A 154 12.91 4.83 15.90
CA GLU A 154 13.56 4.18 17.04
C GLU A 154 14.58 3.10 16.62
N GLU A 155 14.88 2.96 15.31
CA GLU A 155 15.78 1.95 14.73
C GLU A 155 15.40 0.50 15.08
N LYS A 156 14.11 0.23 15.32
CA LYS A 156 13.62 -1.12 15.59
C LYS A 156 13.36 -1.88 14.29
N SER A 157 13.70 -3.16 14.28
CA SER A 157 13.22 -4.10 13.27
C SER A 157 11.73 -4.40 13.50
N VAL A 158 10.92 -4.31 12.45
CA VAL A 158 9.46 -4.42 12.55
C VAL A 158 8.92 -5.36 11.49
N CYS A 159 7.96 -6.20 11.86
CA CYS A 159 7.11 -6.91 10.91
C CYS A 159 5.62 -6.66 11.18
N LEU A 160 4.82 -6.76 10.12
CA LEU A 160 3.36 -6.76 10.23
C LEU A 160 2.83 -8.18 10.01
N THR A 161 1.84 -8.60 10.80
CA THR A 161 1.11 -9.86 10.58
C THR A 161 -0.36 -9.61 10.35
N ALA A 162 -0.92 -10.17 9.28
CA ALA A 162 -2.28 -9.89 8.87
C ALA A 162 -3.06 -11.18 8.55
N ILE A 163 -4.29 -11.27 9.05
CA ILE A 163 -5.20 -12.40 8.82
C ILE A 163 -6.46 -11.88 8.12
N GLY A 164 -6.72 -12.39 6.91
CA GLY A 164 -7.87 -11.99 6.09
C GLY A 164 -7.56 -10.84 5.12
N ILE A 165 -8.45 -10.66 4.15
CA ILE A 165 -8.27 -9.76 3.00
C ILE A 165 -8.13 -8.31 3.45
N ASP A 166 -9.02 -7.84 4.32
CA ASP A 166 -9.00 -6.45 4.79
C ASP A 166 -7.76 -6.15 5.64
N ALA A 167 -7.35 -7.08 6.50
CA ALA A 167 -6.13 -6.92 7.29
C ALA A 167 -4.89 -6.82 6.39
N VAL A 168 -4.80 -7.66 5.35
CA VAL A 168 -3.71 -7.62 4.36
C VAL A 168 -3.72 -6.29 3.61
N SER A 169 -4.89 -5.82 3.17
CA SER A 169 -5.04 -4.51 2.53
C SER A 169 -4.61 -3.38 3.47
N ASN A 170 -5.04 -3.41 4.73
CA ASN A 170 -4.72 -2.38 5.72
C ASN A 170 -3.20 -2.35 6.01
N ALA A 171 -2.55 -3.51 6.09
CA ALA A 171 -1.11 -3.61 6.27
C ALA A 171 -0.35 -2.97 5.10
N VAL A 172 -0.73 -3.28 3.86
CA VAL A 172 -0.09 -2.70 2.66
C VAL A 172 -0.29 -1.18 2.58
N LEU A 173 -1.51 -0.70 2.86
CA LEU A 173 -1.80 0.73 2.90
C LEU A 173 -1.03 1.43 4.03
N ALA A 174 -0.86 0.77 5.19
CA ALA A 174 -0.08 1.31 6.29
C ALA A 174 1.41 1.42 5.92
N ILE A 175 1.98 0.41 5.27
CA ILE A 175 3.35 0.47 4.73
C ILE A 175 3.46 1.64 3.74
N GLY A 176 2.52 1.78 2.81
CA GLY A 176 2.53 2.88 1.84
C GLY A 176 2.48 4.27 2.49
N ASN A 177 1.62 4.48 3.49
CA ASN A 177 1.59 5.75 4.22
C ASN A 177 2.86 5.96 5.07
N ALA A 178 3.41 4.91 5.67
CA ALA A 178 4.64 5.00 6.46
C ALA A 178 5.84 5.40 5.61
N ARG A 179 5.92 4.91 4.36
CA ARG A 179 6.92 5.38 3.38
C ARG A 179 6.85 6.89 3.20
N LEU A 180 5.65 7.43 2.92
CA LEU A 180 5.44 8.89 2.79
C LEU A 180 5.83 9.65 4.07
N TYR A 181 5.54 9.10 5.25
CA TYR A 181 5.89 9.75 6.51
C TYR A 181 7.39 9.77 6.80
N LEU A 182 8.16 8.86 6.20
CA LEU A 182 9.60 8.69 6.40
C LEU A 182 10.45 9.35 5.31
N GLU A 183 9.84 9.94 4.27
CA GLU A 183 10.55 10.68 3.21
C GLU A 183 11.43 11.79 3.78
N GLN A 184 10.92 12.54 4.77
CA GLN A 184 11.67 13.61 5.44
C GLN A 184 12.83 13.07 6.30
N ASP A 185 12.73 11.82 6.77
CA ASP A 185 13.78 11.12 7.50
C ASP A 185 14.83 10.50 6.55
N ARG A 186 14.66 10.63 5.23
CA ARG A 186 15.46 9.97 4.19
C ARG A 186 15.50 8.45 4.35
N LYS A 187 14.36 7.87 4.72
CA LYS A 187 14.20 6.42 4.86
C LYS A 187 13.09 5.94 3.94
N ASP A 188 13.29 4.78 3.32
CA ASP A 188 12.27 4.06 2.56
C ASP A 188 12.07 2.64 3.11
N ILE A 189 10.89 2.07 2.89
CA ILE A 189 10.49 0.75 3.37
C ILE A 189 10.26 -0.17 2.18
N ARG A 190 10.84 -1.37 2.26
CA ARG A 190 10.55 -2.50 1.39
C ARG A 190 9.96 -3.65 2.20
N ALA A 191 8.90 -4.27 1.69
CA ALA A 191 8.21 -5.35 2.38
C ALA A 191 8.43 -6.71 1.70
N MET A 192 8.64 -7.75 2.50
CA MET A 192 8.91 -9.12 2.07
C MET A 192 7.80 -10.03 2.60
N PRO A 193 6.77 -10.35 1.77
CA PRO A 193 5.60 -11.08 2.23
C PRO A 193 5.87 -12.60 2.30
N SER A 194 5.40 -13.27 3.35
CA SER A 194 5.51 -14.72 3.54
C SER A 194 4.27 -15.28 4.24
N PHE A 195 3.99 -16.56 4.04
CA PHE A 195 2.92 -17.25 4.77
C PHE A 195 3.45 -17.76 6.11
N VAL A 196 2.70 -17.51 7.19
CA VAL A 196 3.01 -18.01 8.53
C VAL A 196 1.76 -18.59 9.18
N GLN A 197 1.93 -19.57 10.07
CA GLN A 197 0.85 -20.03 10.93
C GLN A 197 0.84 -19.21 12.22
N VAL A 198 -0.33 -18.70 12.59
CA VAL A 198 -0.54 -17.97 13.84
C VAL A 198 -1.58 -18.71 14.65
N HIS A 199 -1.25 -19.05 15.90
CA HIS A 199 -2.20 -19.65 16.82
C HIS A 199 -3.03 -18.56 17.51
N LYS A 200 -4.34 -18.53 17.26
CA LYS A 200 -5.24 -17.54 17.86
C LYS A 200 -6.59 -18.16 18.20
N ASN A 201 -7.06 -17.93 19.43
CA ASN A 201 -8.33 -18.46 19.95
C ASN A 201 -8.44 -20.00 19.80
N GLY A 202 -7.36 -20.73 20.09
CA GLY A 202 -7.31 -22.19 19.99
C GLY A 202 -7.33 -22.73 18.56
N ARG A 203 -7.12 -21.89 17.54
CA ARG A 203 -7.11 -22.28 16.12
C ARG A 203 -5.83 -21.82 15.45
N ASP A 204 -5.32 -22.66 14.55
CA ASP A 204 -4.22 -22.30 13.65
C ASP A 204 -4.79 -21.56 12.45
N LEU A 205 -4.34 -20.33 12.27
CA LEU A 205 -4.78 -19.45 11.20
C LEU A 205 -3.61 -19.15 10.26
N ASN A 206 -3.88 -19.28 8.96
CA ASN A 206 -2.95 -18.83 7.93
C ASN A 206 -2.91 -17.31 7.89
N ALA A 207 -1.76 -16.73 8.22
CA ALA A 207 -1.51 -15.30 8.15
C ALA A 207 -0.50 -14.97 7.05
N VAL A 208 -0.49 -13.70 6.65
CA VAL A 208 0.59 -13.12 5.85
C VAL A 208 1.46 -12.29 6.78
N ARG A 209 2.76 -12.57 6.81
CA ARG A 209 3.77 -11.76 7.49
C ARG A 209 4.50 -10.90 6.47
N PHE A 210 4.65 -9.62 6.77
CA PHE A 210 5.45 -8.66 6.02
C PHE A 210 6.70 -8.34 6.85
N ALA A 211 7.83 -8.98 6.53
CA ALA A 211 9.11 -8.53 7.06
C ALA A 211 9.51 -7.23 6.36
N LEU A 212 9.93 -6.23 7.12
CA LEU A 212 10.25 -4.91 6.58
C LEU A 212 11.76 -4.70 6.56
N VAL A 213 12.26 -4.24 5.42
CA VAL A 213 13.63 -3.77 5.25
C VAL A 213 13.56 -2.25 5.12
N VAL A 214 14.33 -1.56 5.93
CA VAL A 214 14.45 -0.10 5.88
C VAL A 214 15.75 0.25 5.18
N GLU A 215 15.67 1.14 4.20
CA GLU A 215 16.79 1.61 3.39
C GLU A 215 16.93 3.13 3.58
N ASN A 216 18.16 3.64 3.65
CA ASN A 216 18.40 5.09 3.60
C ASN A 216 18.45 5.52 2.13
N ILE A 217 17.84 6.66 1.81
CA ILE A 217 17.74 7.21 0.43
C ILE A 217 18.37 8.60 0.30
#